data_AF-W1NA87-F1
#
_entry.id   AF-W1NA87-F1
#
_cell.length_a   1.000
_cell.length_b   1.000
_cell.length_c   1.000
_cell.angle_alpha   90.00
_cell.angle_beta   90.00
_cell.angle_gamma   90.00
#
_symmetry.space_group_name_H-M   'P 1'
#
loop_
_entity.id
_entity.type
_entity.pdbx_description
1 polymer ?
#
loop_
_entity_poly.entity_id
_entity_poly.type
_entity_poly.pdbx_seq_one_letter_code
_entity_poly.pdbx_strand_id
1 'polypeptide(L)'
;MMMCRAATRLMSKQLDGPLSVRETLTLRVHVMMCKACRRCQQQFGMLHDLGDPFIDALPDSDENAQRHRQAVEQARKLSDDRSQQARSEGNENNDT
;
A
#
# COMPACT_ATOMS: atom_id res chain seq x y z
N MET A 1 -1.97 32.73 13.65
CA MET A 1 -2.86 32.33 12.54
C MET A 1 -2.00 31.90 11.36
N MET A 2 -2.32 30.79 10.70
CA MET A 2 -1.73 30.41 9.41
C MET A 2 -2.75 30.57 8.27
N MET A 3 -2.30 30.56 7.02
CA MET A 3 -3.19 30.58 5.87
C MET A 3 -3.98 29.26 5.75
N CYS A 4 -5.26 29.33 5.35
CA CYS A 4 -6.10 28.14 5.13
C CYS A 4 -5.44 27.14 4.16
N ARG A 5 -4.73 27.62 3.14
CA ARG A 5 -3.96 26.77 2.21
C ARG A 5 -2.85 25.99 2.90
N ALA A 6 -2.16 26.61 3.86
CA ALA A 6 -1.15 25.92 4.68
C ALA A 6 -1.81 24.89 5.61
N ALA A 7 -3.00 25.20 6.14
CA ALA A 7 -3.79 24.27 6.92
C ALA A 7 -4.15 23.01 6.14
N THR A 8 -4.70 23.16 4.93
CA THR A 8 -5.04 22.04 4.04
C THR A 8 -3.79 21.23 3.67
N ARG A 9 -2.64 21.88 3.44
CA ARG A 9 -1.38 21.16 3.17
C ARG A 9 -0.92 20.31 4.37
N LEU A 10 -1.07 20.83 5.60
CA LEU A 10 -0.78 20.06 6.80
C LEU A 10 -1.80 18.91 7.02
N MET A 11 -3.07 19.10 6.66
CA MET A 11 -4.08 18.03 6.69
C MET A 11 -3.72 16.89 5.75
N SER A 12 -3.32 17.19 4.51
CA SER A 12 -2.85 16.18 3.55
C SER A 12 -1.61 15.45 4.08
N LYS A 13 -0.61 16.22 4.55
CA LYS A 13 0.62 15.64 5.12
C LYS A 13 0.33 14.71 6.31
N GLN A 14 -0.70 15.00 7.10
CA GLN A 14 -1.14 14.16 8.21
C GLN A 14 -1.69 12.81 7.77
N LEU A 15 -2.26 12.70 6.56
CA LEU A 15 -2.74 11.45 5.98
C LEU A 15 -1.59 10.60 5.44
N ASP A 16 -0.57 11.26 4.86
CA ASP A 16 0.59 10.57 4.30
C ASP A 16 1.60 10.13 5.39
N GLY A 17 1.55 10.71 6.59
CA GLY A 17 2.45 10.38 7.69
C GLY A 17 2.34 11.31 8.91
N PRO A 18 3.16 11.08 9.95
CA PRO A 18 3.08 11.85 11.18
C PRO A 18 3.54 13.30 10.99
N LEU A 19 2.73 14.23 11.49
CA LEU A 19 3.13 15.63 11.63
C LEU A 19 4.07 15.81 12.82
N SER A 20 4.94 16.82 12.76
CA SER A 20 5.67 17.26 13.94
C SER A 20 4.71 17.86 14.97
N VAL A 21 5.05 17.77 16.25
CA VAL A 21 4.21 18.27 17.37
C VAL A 21 3.81 19.74 17.18
N ARG A 22 4.72 20.57 16.64
CA ARG A 22 4.48 21.98 16.35
C ARG A 22 3.46 22.19 15.22
N GLU A 23 3.58 21.40 14.15
CA GLU A 23 2.64 21.43 13.03
C GLU A 23 1.24 20.98 13.47
N THR A 24 1.16 19.91 14.26
CA THR A 24 -0.12 19.41 14.82
C THR A 24 -0.80 20.48 15.68
N LEU A 25 -0.06 21.12 16.58
CA LEU A 25 -0.62 22.16 17.45
C LEU A 25 -1.12 23.37 16.63
N THR A 26 -0.31 23.83 15.68
CA THR A 26 -0.66 24.96 14.81
C THR A 26 -1.90 24.65 13.97
N LEU A 27 -1.99 23.43 13.43
CA LEU A 27 -3.15 22.95 12.68
C LEU A 27 -4.41 22.91 13.55
N ARG A 28 -4.33 22.32 14.75
CA ARG A 28 -5.45 22.25 15.69
C ARG A 28 -5.99 23.63 16.05
N VAL A 29 -5.11 24.57 16.40
CA VAL A 29 -5.51 25.95 16.73
C VAL A 29 -6.22 26.62 15.56
N HIS A 30 -5.70 26.48 14.34
CA HIS A 30 -6.33 27.07 13.17
C HIS A 30 -7.71 26.46 12.87
N VAL A 31 -7.85 25.15 12.93
CA VAL A 31 -9.14 24.46 12.71
C VAL A 31 -10.16 24.83 13.78
N MET A 32 -9.73 25.01 15.04
CA MET A 32 -10.61 25.46 16.11
C MET A 32 -11.15 26.88 15.90
N MET A 33 -10.51 27.72 15.09
CA MET A 33 -10.95 29.10 14.83
C MET A 33 -11.58 29.28 13.43
N CYS A 34 -11.27 28.39 12.47
CA CYS A 34 -11.73 28.49 11.09
C CYS A 34 -12.78 27.42 10.76
N LYS A 35 -14.04 27.85 10.60
CA LYS A 35 -15.18 26.97 10.26
C LYS A 35 -14.98 26.21 8.95
N ALA A 36 -14.38 26.84 7.94
CA ALA A 36 -14.08 26.21 6.65
C ALA A 36 -13.07 25.06 6.81
N CYS A 37 -11.95 25.31 7.51
CA CYS A 37 -10.95 24.28 7.77
C CYS A 37 -11.47 23.17 8.68
N ARG A 38 -12.38 23.47 9.63
CA ARG A 38 -13.05 22.44 10.44
C ARG A 38 -13.87 21.47 9.60
N ARG A 39 -14.67 21.98 8.66
CA ARG A 39 -15.45 21.13 7.75
C ARG A 39 -14.53 20.35 6.80
N CYS A 40 -13.44 20.96 6.35
CA CYS A 40 -12.44 20.28 5.54
C CYS A 40 -11.78 19.12 6.30
N GLN A 41 -11.37 19.33 7.56
CA GLN A 41 -10.80 18.29 8.41
C GLN A 41 -11.76 17.11 8.63
N GLN A 42 -13.05 17.38 8.84
CA GLN A 42 -14.06 16.32 8.97
C GLN A 42 -14.19 15.47 7.71
N GLN A 43 -14.17 16.09 6.52
CA GLN A 43 -14.21 15.35 5.25
C GLN A 43 -12.97 14.47 5.05
N PHE A 44 -11.78 14.96 5.43
CA PHE A 44 -10.57 14.14 5.39
C PHE A 44 -10.63 12.95 6.36
N GLY A 45 -11.15 13.16 7.57
CA GLY A 45 -11.36 12.07 8.54
C GLY A 45 -12.31 11.00 7.99
N MET A 46 -13.46 11.40 7.45
CA MET A 46 -14.41 10.45 6.85
C MET A 46 -13.78 9.65 5.71
N LEU A 47 -12.94 10.27 4.88
CA LEU A 47 -12.29 9.57 3.76
C LEU A 47 -11.24 8.57 4.26
N HIS A 48 -10.54 8.90 5.34
CA HIS A 48 -9.59 8.00 6.00
C HIS A 48 -10.29 6.82 6.65
N ASP A 49 -11.35 7.07 7.42
CA ASP A 49 -12.14 6.03 8.10
C ASP A 49 -12.79 5.04 7.11
N LEU A 50 -13.13 5.48 5.89
CA LEU A 50 -13.62 4.60 4.83
C LEU A 50 -12.51 3.77 4.16
N GLY A 51 -11.27 4.28 4.18
CA GLY A 51 -10.09 3.60 3.64
C GLY A 51 -9.59 2.49 4.55
N ASP A 52 -9.69 2.66 5.88
CA ASP A 52 -9.15 1.71 6.86
C ASP A 52 -9.72 0.28 6.70
N PRO A 53 -11.05 0.06 6.60
CA PRO A 53 -11.60 -1.27 6.35
C PRO A 53 -11.16 -1.89 5.02
N PHE A 54 -10.86 -1.05 4.02
CA PHE A 54 -10.36 -1.51 2.73
C PHE A 54 -8.89 -1.92 2.82
N ILE A 55 -8.07 -1.17 3.56
CA ILE A 55 -6.66 -1.49 3.84
C ILE A 55 -6.56 -2.75 4.70
N ASP A 56 -7.38 -2.86 5.75
CA ASP A 56 -7.40 -4.02 6.66
C ASP A 56 -7.91 -5.30 5.97
N ALA A 57 -8.76 -5.17 4.95
CA ALA A 57 -9.22 -6.29 4.13
C ALA A 57 -8.22 -6.74 3.06
N LEU A 58 -7.12 -6.01 2.86
CA LEU A 58 -6.03 -6.48 2.01
C LEU A 58 -5.32 -7.61 2.76
N PRO A 59 -5.11 -8.79 2.14
CA PRO A 59 -4.25 -9.79 2.73
C PRO A 59 -2.88 -9.16 2.99
N ASP A 60 -2.31 -9.44 4.16
CA ASP A 60 -1.08 -8.83 4.65
C ASP A 60 -0.05 -8.75 3.51
N SER A 61 0.65 -7.62 3.41
CA SER A 61 1.68 -7.40 2.39
C SER A 61 2.71 -8.54 2.41
N ASP A 62 2.96 -9.10 3.60
CA ASP A 62 3.83 -10.26 3.77
C ASP A 62 3.26 -11.53 3.14
N GLU A 63 1.95 -11.77 3.21
CA GLU A 63 1.30 -12.91 2.54
C GLU A 63 1.37 -12.74 1.01
N ASN A 64 1.08 -11.55 0.49
CA ASN A 64 1.18 -11.28 -0.95
C ASN A 64 2.63 -11.42 -1.45
N ALA A 65 3.61 -10.95 -0.69
CA ALA A 65 5.03 -11.12 -1.00
C ALA A 65 5.46 -12.61 -0.93
N GLN A 66 4.94 -13.37 0.04
CA GLN A 66 5.15 -14.82 0.14
C GLN A 66 4.57 -15.55 -1.08
N ARG A 67 3.33 -15.23 -1.47
CA ARG A 67 2.64 -15.81 -2.62
C ARG A 67 3.37 -15.48 -3.93
N HIS A 68 3.86 -14.25 -4.08
CA HIS A 68 4.67 -13.88 -5.24
C HIS A 68 5.98 -14.67 -5.30
N ARG A 69 6.71 -14.78 -4.18
CA ARG A 69 7.94 -15.59 -4.10
C ARG A 69 7.66 -17.07 -4.43
N GLN A 70 6.59 -17.64 -3.90
CA GLN A 70 6.18 -19.01 -4.18
C GLN A 70 5.81 -19.22 -5.65
N ALA A 71 5.04 -18.30 -6.26
CA ALA A 71 4.66 -18.38 -7.67
C ALA A 71 5.89 -18.32 -8.59
N VAL A 72 6.88 -17.47 -8.28
CA VAL A 72 8.14 -17.38 -9.01
C VAL A 72 8.95 -18.67 -8.87
N GLU A 73 9.03 -19.25 -7.68
CA GLU A 73 9.76 -20.50 -7.46
C GLU A 73 9.09 -21.71 -8.14
N GLN A 74 7.75 -21.77 -8.12
CA GLN A 74 6.98 -22.79 -8.84
C GLN A 74 7.21 -22.70 -10.35
N ALA A 75 7.17 -21.50 -10.92
CA ALA A 75 7.44 -21.29 -12.35
C ALA A 75 8.85 -21.76 -12.73
N ARG A 76 9.85 -21.52 -11.86
CA ARG A 76 11.22 -21.99 -12.05
C ARG A 76 11.32 -23.52 -12.04
N LYS A 77 10.69 -24.18 -11.06
CA LYS A 77 10.66 -25.66 -10.99
C LYS A 77 10.01 -26.28 -12.23
N LEU A 78 8.88 -25.72 -12.69
CA LEU A 78 8.21 -26.18 -13.90
C LEU A 78 9.07 -26.04 -15.16
N SER A 79 9.88 -24.98 -15.28
CA SER A 79 10.82 -24.85 -16.40
C SER A 79 11.97 -25.86 -16.31
N ASP A 80 12.44 -26.17 -15.11
CA ASP A 80 13.52 -27.14 -14.89
C ASP A 80 13.03 -28.58 -15.17
N ASP A 81 11.82 -28.92 -14.71
CA ASP A 81 11.17 -30.22 -14.99
C ASP A 81 10.90 -30.40 -16.49
N ARG A 82 10.38 -29.37 -17.16
CA ARG A 82 10.14 -29.42 -18.61
C ARG A 82 11.44 -29.59 -19.41
N SER A 83 12.54 -29.02 -18.92
CA SER A 83 13.86 -29.16 -19.54
C SER A 83 14.45 -30.56 -19.35
N GLN A 84 14.17 -31.21 -18.22
CA GLN A 84 14.60 -32.59 -17.95
C GLN A 84 13.77 -33.60 -18.75
N GLN A 85 12.45 -33.39 -18.86
CA GLN A 85 11.55 -34.26 -19.61
C GLN A 85 11.87 -34.27 -21.12
N ALA A 86 12.17 -33.10 -21.70
CA ALA A 86 12.63 -33.02 -23.09
C ALA A 86 13.97 -33.75 -23.33
N ARG A 87 14.83 -33.87 -22.31
CA ARG A 87 16.09 -34.64 -22.40
C ARG A 87 15.87 -36.15 -22.31
N SER A 88 14.90 -36.62 -21.50
CA SER A 88 14.58 -38.05 -21.41
C SER A 88 13.88 -38.56 -22.67
N GLU A 89 12.93 -37.79 -23.21
CA GLU A 89 12.21 -38.14 -24.44
C GLU A 89 13.14 -38.16 -25.67
N GLY A 90 14.19 -37.32 -25.68
CA GLY A 90 15.22 -37.35 -26.73
C GLY A 90 16.13 -38.58 -26.68
N ASN A 91 16.24 -39.25 -25.53
CA ASN A 91 17.08 -40.43 -25.36
C ASN A 91 16.33 -41.74 -25.69
N GLU A 92 15.03 -41.81 -25.43
CA GLU A 92 14.19 -42.98 -25.79
C GLU A 92 13.99 -43.15 -27.30
N ASN A 93 14.06 -42.07 -28.08
CA ASN A 93 13.88 -42.11 -29.54
C ASN A 93 15.16 -42.47 -30.33
N ASN A 94 16.29 -42.74 -29.66
CA ASN A 94 17.58 -43.07 -30.28
C ASN A 94 17.99 -44.55 -30.08
N ASP A 95 17.09 -45.39 -29.54
CA ASP A 95 17.32 -46.81 -29.25
C ASP A 95 16.46 -47.76 -30.13
N THR A 96 15.88 -47.26 -31.23
CA THR A 96 15.14 -48.05 -32.23
C THR A 96 15.68 -47.82 -33.64
#